data_AF-A0A914WII7-F1
#
_entry.id   AF-A0A914WII7-F1
#
_cell.length_a   1.000
_cell.length_b   1.000
_cell.length_c   1.000
_cell.angle_alpha   90.00
_cell.angle_beta   90.00
_cell.angle_gamma   90.00
#
_symmetry.space_group_name_H-M   'P 1'
#
loop_
_entity.id
_entity.type
_entity.pdbx_description
1 polymer ?
#
loop_
_entity_poly.entity_id
_entity_poly.type
_entity_poly.pdbx_seq_one_letter_code
_entity_poly.pdbx_strand_id
1 'polypeptide(L)'
;MLRSSSFASFHHLCAVRGMATTVEKQISETNFGSDVFRNKSFSELCRGLVILKMCTYPAFAKNAENFYSLGSKTIGRSLTNFVLRKTFFNHFVAGETKETLHKECEKMLQNGNMKVMLCPPMEDLGTDREHCKERIKENVRRYMEFVDIAIELNKTQRGQQALVQFKPTAVFPNSIMETDSKNAERNNISMAETVTKYAKIMNGATDSSVNPIVVEGLKATQKMYEKAAKSNIPIIVDGELRSTYFSLHALTMAASLLYNSPKSDHTYVYGTFQCYLKDTPKYFDLSVDVSNELNFRLGAKFVRGAYMEVERRLAKKEVISVIRALHIFSSLVALTLS
;
A
#
# COMPACT_ATOMS: atom_id res chain seq x y z
N MET A 1 -30.78 -34.45 -17.25
CA MET A 1 -29.50 -33.72 -17.34
C MET A 1 -29.53 -32.38 -16.56
N LEU A 2 -30.14 -32.33 -15.36
CA LEU A 2 -30.29 -31.11 -14.55
C LEU A 2 -30.04 -31.40 -13.05
N ARG A 3 -28.87 -31.97 -12.71
CA ARG A 3 -28.47 -32.20 -11.30
C ARG A 3 -27.05 -31.72 -10.93
N SER A 4 -26.29 -31.13 -11.86
CA SER A 4 -24.90 -30.72 -11.62
C SER A 4 -24.71 -29.26 -11.16
N SER A 5 -25.69 -28.37 -11.35
CA SER A 5 -25.57 -26.94 -11.00
C SER A 5 -25.82 -26.60 -9.52
N SER A 6 -26.50 -27.50 -8.77
CA SER A 6 -26.78 -27.31 -7.33
C SER A 6 -25.59 -27.62 -6.43
N PHE A 7 -24.67 -28.50 -6.85
CA PHE A 7 -23.54 -28.94 -6.02
C PHE A 7 -22.41 -27.90 -5.98
N ALA A 8 -22.18 -27.18 -7.08
CA ALA A 8 -21.18 -26.10 -7.15
C ALA A 8 -21.55 -24.92 -6.24
N SER A 9 -22.84 -24.54 -6.20
CA SER A 9 -23.32 -23.46 -5.32
C SER A 9 -23.22 -23.83 -3.84
N PHE A 10 -23.40 -25.12 -3.49
CA PHE A 10 -23.29 -25.60 -2.11
C PHE A 10 -21.84 -25.64 -1.61
N HIS A 11 -20.90 -26.06 -2.46
CA HIS A 11 -19.47 -25.98 -2.15
C HIS A 11 -19.00 -24.53 -1.99
N HIS A 12 -19.49 -23.61 -2.81
CA HIS A 12 -19.17 -22.18 -2.70
C HIS A 12 -19.73 -21.58 -1.40
N LEU A 13 -20.96 -21.91 -1.01
CA LEU A 13 -21.55 -21.47 0.27
C LEU A 13 -20.85 -22.07 1.50
N CYS A 14 -20.47 -23.34 1.45
CA CYS A 14 -19.70 -23.99 2.53
C CYS A 14 -18.28 -23.42 2.64
N ALA A 15 -17.62 -23.14 1.51
CA ALA A 15 -16.30 -22.50 1.49
C ALA A 15 -16.36 -21.08 2.05
N VAL A 16 -17.37 -20.29 1.66
CA VAL A 16 -17.61 -18.93 2.20
C VAL A 16 -17.95 -18.97 3.69
N ARG A 17 -18.76 -19.93 4.17
CA ARG A 17 -19.03 -20.12 5.60
C ARG A 17 -17.80 -20.55 6.40
N GLY A 18 -16.96 -21.43 5.84
CA GLY A 18 -15.70 -21.86 6.45
C GLY A 18 -14.66 -20.75 6.52
N MET A 19 -14.59 -19.91 5.48
CA MET A 19 -13.76 -18.70 5.46
C MET A 19 -14.28 -17.67 6.47
N ALA A 20 -15.60 -17.46 6.53
CA ALA A 20 -16.24 -16.55 7.49
C ALA A 20 -15.99 -16.97 8.95
N THR A 21 -16.12 -18.26 9.27
CA THR A 21 -15.81 -18.78 10.63
C THR A 21 -14.32 -18.71 10.97
N THR A 22 -13.44 -18.92 9.98
CA THR A 22 -11.98 -18.76 10.18
C THR A 22 -11.61 -17.28 10.41
N VAL A 23 -12.23 -16.37 9.66
CA VAL A 23 -12.06 -14.92 9.81
C VAL A 23 -12.65 -14.42 11.12
N GLU A 24 -13.85 -14.86 11.51
CA GLU A 24 -14.45 -14.54 12.82
C GLU A 24 -13.56 -15.03 13.97
N LYS A 25 -12.97 -16.22 13.85
CA LYS A 25 -12.04 -16.74 14.84
C LYS A 25 -10.75 -15.89 14.92
N GLN A 26 -10.14 -15.53 13.78
CA GLN A 26 -8.98 -14.64 13.74
C GLN A 26 -9.27 -13.22 14.25
N ILE A 27 -10.47 -12.69 14.00
CA ILE A 27 -10.93 -11.39 14.53
C ILE A 27 -11.16 -11.47 16.04
N SER A 28 -11.71 -12.59 16.54
CA SER A 28 -11.88 -12.81 17.98
C SER A 28 -10.56 -13.01 18.73
N GLU A 29 -9.53 -13.53 18.05
CA GLU A 29 -8.17 -13.72 18.57
C GLU A 29 -7.32 -12.43 18.49
N THR A 30 -7.73 -11.42 17.70
CA THR A 30 -7.07 -10.10 17.68
C THR A 30 -7.55 -9.23 18.84
N ASN A 31 -7.28 -9.69 20.06
CA ASN A 31 -7.39 -8.86 21.25
C ASN A 31 -6.17 -7.92 21.33
N PHE A 32 -6.36 -6.64 21.03
CA PHE A 32 -5.37 -5.59 21.36
C PHE A 32 -5.38 -5.33 22.88
N GLY A 33 -5.16 -6.38 23.67
CA GLY A 33 -5.09 -6.32 25.12
C GLY A 33 -3.88 -5.53 25.59
N SER A 34 -3.76 -5.35 26.91
CA SER A 34 -2.62 -4.66 27.53
C SER A 34 -1.27 -5.26 27.18
N ASP A 35 -1.23 -6.52 26.71
CA ASP A 35 -0.01 -7.21 26.32
C ASP A 35 0.77 -6.53 25.18
N VAL A 36 0.09 -5.78 24.30
CA VAL A 36 0.74 -5.00 23.22
C VAL A 36 1.67 -3.92 23.76
N PHE A 37 1.36 -3.40 24.95
CA PHE A 37 2.12 -2.36 25.64
C PHE A 37 2.99 -2.91 26.77
N ARG A 38 3.09 -4.23 26.95
CA ARG A 38 3.73 -4.86 28.10
C ARG A 38 5.19 -4.45 28.28
N ASN A 39 5.92 -4.26 27.19
CA ASN A 39 7.31 -3.82 27.21
C ASN A 39 7.48 -2.30 27.11
N LYS A 40 6.40 -1.52 27.20
CA LYS A 40 6.46 -0.05 27.20
C LYS A 40 6.47 0.49 28.62
N SER A 41 7.43 1.35 28.90
CA SER A 41 7.50 2.08 30.17
C SER A 41 6.41 3.16 30.26
N PHE A 42 6.05 3.55 31.48
CA PHE A 42 5.08 4.62 31.71
C PHE A 42 5.48 5.94 31.01
N SER A 43 6.77 6.28 31.01
CA SER A 43 7.27 7.48 30.33
C SER A 43 7.12 7.41 28.81
N GLU A 44 7.32 6.23 28.20
CA GLU A 44 7.06 6.02 26.77
C GLU A 44 5.59 6.17 26.43
N LEU A 45 4.69 5.65 27.27
CA LEU A 45 3.25 5.78 27.09
C LEU A 45 2.78 7.23 27.24
N CYS A 46 3.22 7.94 28.29
CA CYS A 46 2.91 9.36 28.47
C CYS A 46 3.42 10.21 27.31
N ARG A 47 4.67 9.99 26.88
CA ARG A 47 5.23 10.68 25.72
C ARG A 47 4.41 10.40 24.46
N GLY A 48 4.03 9.14 24.22
CA GLY A 48 3.18 8.75 23.10
C GLY A 48 1.84 9.47 23.13
N LEU A 49 1.18 9.51 24.29
CA LEU A 49 -0.09 10.22 24.48
C LEU A 49 0.04 11.71 24.17
N VAL A 50 1.09 12.37 24.67
CA VAL A 50 1.36 13.79 24.42
C VAL A 50 1.60 14.04 22.93
N ILE A 51 2.47 13.27 22.28
CA ILE A 51 2.78 13.42 20.85
C ILE A 51 1.52 13.21 20.00
N LEU A 52 0.77 12.14 20.23
CA LEU A 52 -0.45 11.86 19.49
C LEU A 52 -1.49 12.96 19.70
N LYS A 53 -1.66 13.44 20.94
CA LYS A 53 -2.56 14.57 21.22
C LYS A 53 -2.11 15.84 20.51
N MET A 54 -0.80 16.14 20.50
CA MET A 54 -0.27 17.27 19.74
C MET A 54 -0.57 17.18 18.24
N CYS A 55 -0.41 15.99 17.65
CA CYS A 55 -0.71 15.74 16.23
C CYS A 55 -2.21 15.89 15.90
N THR A 56 -3.12 15.77 16.88
CA THR A 56 -4.56 16.03 16.64
C THR A 56 -4.88 17.50 16.42
N TYR A 57 -3.99 18.44 16.79
CA TYR A 57 -4.22 19.87 16.57
C TYR A 57 -3.80 20.28 15.15
N PRO A 58 -4.73 20.69 14.26
CA PRO A 58 -4.40 20.97 12.87
C PRO A 58 -3.40 22.12 12.69
N ALA A 59 -3.44 23.12 13.59
CA ALA A 59 -2.51 24.24 13.56
C ALA A 59 -1.07 23.78 13.83
N PHE A 60 -0.87 22.77 14.68
CA PHE A 60 0.44 22.20 14.93
C PHE A 60 0.91 21.38 13.72
N ALA A 61 0.10 20.40 13.30
CA ALA A 61 0.45 19.49 12.22
C ALA A 61 0.76 20.20 10.90
N LYS A 62 -0.01 21.24 10.53
CA LYS A 62 0.20 22.01 9.29
C LYS A 62 1.42 22.93 9.34
N ASN A 63 1.91 23.29 10.52
CA ASN A 63 3.04 24.23 10.69
C ASN A 63 4.30 23.53 11.20
N ALA A 64 4.37 22.20 11.19
CA ALA A 64 5.50 21.44 11.72
C ALA A 64 6.84 21.88 11.12
N GLU A 65 6.90 22.15 9.81
CA GLU A 65 8.10 22.67 9.14
C GLU A 65 8.49 24.07 9.64
N ASN A 66 7.51 24.94 9.86
CA ASN A 66 7.74 26.27 10.41
C ASN A 66 8.27 26.20 11.84
N PHE A 67 7.72 25.31 12.67
CA PHE A 67 8.23 25.07 14.02
C PHE A 67 9.66 24.52 14.00
N TYR A 68 9.97 23.59 13.11
CA TYR A 68 11.32 23.07 12.95
C TYR A 68 12.30 24.16 12.50
N SER A 69 11.91 24.97 11.52
CA SER A 69 12.72 26.10 11.01
C SER A 69 12.96 27.15 12.10
N LEU A 70 11.92 27.51 12.84
CA LEU A 70 12.01 28.46 13.95
C LEU A 70 12.87 27.92 15.09
N GLY A 71 12.67 26.67 15.51
CA GLY A 71 13.49 26.01 16.53
C GLY A 71 14.96 25.95 16.12
N SER A 72 15.22 25.52 14.88
CA SER A 72 16.57 25.45 14.32
C SER A 72 17.27 26.81 14.28
N LYS A 73 16.53 27.90 14.09
CA LYS A 73 17.05 29.28 14.10
C LYS A 73 17.22 29.86 15.51
N THR A 74 16.32 29.53 16.44
CA THR A 74 16.26 30.16 17.77
C THR A 74 17.14 29.43 18.79
N ILE A 75 16.96 28.12 18.94
CA ILE A 75 17.67 27.29 19.92
C ILE A 75 18.79 26.45 19.27
N GLY A 76 18.93 26.54 17.95
CA GLY A 76 19.96 25.87 17.17
C GLY A 76 19.55 24.48 16.66
N ARG A 77 20.13 24.09 15.52
CA ARG A 77 19.85 22.81 14.84
C ARG A 77 20.16 21.58 15.70
N SER A 78 21.27 21.60 16.43
CA SER A 78 21.70 20.44 17.25
C SER A 78 20.67 20.12 18.34
N LEU A 79 20.27 21.13 19.11
CA LEU A 79 19.29 20.95 20.19
C LEU A 79 17.89 20.64 19.63
N THR A 80 17.48 21.31 18.56
CA THR A 80 16.20 21.01 17.88
C THR A 80 16.15 19.56 17.42
N ASN A 81 17.20 19.08 16.76
CA ASN A 81 17.31 17.69 16.33
C ASN A 81 17.36 16.72 17.51
N PHE A 82 18.07 17.06 18.59
CA PHE A 82 18.08 16.23 19.80
C PHE A 82 16.68 16.07 20.40
N VAL A 83 15.92 17.17 20.52
CA VAL A 83 14.54 17.15 21.01
C VAL A 83 13.64 16.31 20.09
N LEU A 84 13.70 16.54 18.77
CA LEU A 84 12.92 15.76 17.81
C LEU A 84 13.26 14.27 17.86
N ARG A 85 14.54 13.93 17.96
CA ARG A 85 15.04 12.56 18.08
C ARG A 85 14.50 11.87 19.32
N LYS A 86 14.48 12.55 20.47
CA LYS A 86 13.98 11.99 21.74
C LYS A 86 12.45 11.95 21.84
N THR A 87 11.74 12.73 21.01
CA THR A 87 10.28 12.85 21.02
C THR A 87 9.64 12.18 19.80
N PHE A 88 9.39 12.95 18.73
CA PHE A 88 8.65 12.54 17.54
C PHE A 88 9.32 11.37 16.82
N PHE A 89 10.64 11.42 16.60
CA PHE A 89 11.30 10.34 15.85
C PHE A 89 11.28 9.05 16.62
N ASN A 90 11.55 9.06 17.93
CA ASN A 90 11.47 7.83 18.72
C ASN A 90 10.03 7.28 18.82
N HIS A 91 8.99 8.09 18.52
CA HIS A 91 7.61 7.60 18.45
C HIS A 91 7.24 7.05 17.05
N PHE A 92 7.68 7.72 15.97
CA PHE A 92 7.25 7.41 14.59
C PHE A 92 8.28 6.63 13.77
N VAL A 93 9.55 6.64 14.15
CA VAL A 93 10.67 6.05 13.43
C VAL A 93 11.30 4.97 14.29
N ALA A 94 11.26 3.74 13.81
CA ALA A 94 11.79 2.58 14.53
C ALA A 94 13.33 2.58 14.64
N GLY A 95 14.03 3.25 13.73
CA GLY A 95 15.48 3.39 13.79
C GLY A 95 16.02 4.24 12.65
N GLU A 96 17.12 4.94 12.89
CA GLU A 96 17.82 5.74 11.87
C GLU A 96 18.94 4.96 11.18
N THR A 97 19.40 3.88 11.83
CA THR A 97 20.40 2.95 11.32
C THR A 97 19.84 1.54 11.31
N LYS A 98 20.46 0.64 10.55
CA LYS A 98 20.06 -0.77 10.52
C LYS A 98 20.11 -1.40 11.91
N GLU A 99 21.14 -1.09 12.70
CA GLU A 99 21.36 -1.65 14.03
C GLU A 99 20.29 -1.17 15.02
N THR A 100 19.94 0.12 14.99
CA THR A 100 18.90 0.68 15.85
C THR A 100 17.52 0.14 15.47
N LEU A 101 17.24 0.01 14.18
CA LEU A 101 16.01 -0.60 13.66
C LEU A 101 15.88 -2.07 14.10
N HIS A 102 16.95 -2.86 13.96
CA HIS A 102 16.97 -4.26 14.39
C HIS A 102 16.65 -4.39 15.87
N LYS A 103 17.32 -3.60 16.72
CA LYS A 103 17.11 -3.61 18.17
C LYS A 103 15.68 -3.28 18.56
N GLU A 104 15.05 -2.28 17.93
CA GLU A 104 13.65 -1.95 18.21
C GLU A 104 12.69 -3.02 17.70
N CYS A 105 12.95 -3.61 16.52
CA CYS A 105 12.17 -4.73 16.01
C CYS A 105 12.21 -5.91 16.99
N GLU A 106 13.40 -6.32 17.45
CA GLU A 106 13.56 -7.42 18.41
C GLU A 106 12.78 -7.17 19.72
N LYS A 107 12.79 -5.94 20.24
CA LYS A 107 11.98 -5.58 21.42
C LYS A 107 10.48 -5.72 21.17
N MET A 108 10.00 -5.32 19.99
CA MET A 108 8.57 -5.44 19.63
C MET A 108 8.14 -6.91 19.54
N LEU A 109 9.00 -7.74 18.96
CA LEU A 109 8.76 -9.17 18.74
C LEU A 109 8.82 -9.99 20.04
N GLN A 110 9.57 -9.54 21.04
CA GLN A 110 9.53 -10.14 22.38
C GLN A 110 8.14 -10.08 23.03
N ASN A 111 7.23 -9.27 22.49
CA ASN A 111 6.09 -8.76 23.22
C ASN A 111 4.77 -9.22 22.60
N GLY A 112 4.64 -10.57 22.60
CA GLY A 112 3.47 -11.34 22.21
C GLY A 112 3.52 -11.89 20.79
N ASN A 113 2.35 -12.15 20.21
CA ASN A 113 2.14 -12.65 18.84
C ASN A 113 2.21 -11.54 17.76
N MET A 114 2.96 -10.46 18.00
CA MET A 114 3.05 -9.36 17.04
C MET A 114 4.02 -9.70 15.91
N LYS A 115 3.67 -9.30 14.68
CA LYS A 115 4.59 -9.31 13.54
C LYS A 115 5.10 -7.90 13.28
N VAL A 116 6.32 -7.79 12.79
CA VAL A 116 6.91 -6.51 12.38
C VAL A 116 6.63 -6.28 10.90
N MET A 117 6.13 -5.09 10.57
CA MET A 117 6.05 -4.61 9.19
C MET A 117 7.03 -3.46 9.01
N LEU A 118 8.08 -3.69 8.23
CA LEU A 118 9.06 -2.68 7.88
C LEU A 118 8.45 -1.73 6.86
N CYS A 119 8.46 -0.44 7.16
CA CYS A 119 7.83 0.62 6.37
C CYS A 119 8.91 1.59 5.87
N PRO A 120 9.47 1.38 4.66
CA PRO A 120 10.46 2.28 4.09
C PRO A 120 9.86 3.68 3.91
N PRO A 121 10.52 4.77 4.36
CA PRO A 121 10.00 6.14 4.26
C PRO A 121 10.17 6.68 2.83
N MET A 122 9.43 6.09 1.91
CA MET A 122 9.51 6.39 0.48
C MET A 122 8.40 7.36 0.08
N GLU A 123 8.76 8.38 -0.68
CA GLU A 123 7.81 9.36 -1.22
C GLU A 123 7.41 9.02 -2.66
N ASP A 124 6.42 9.74 -3.18
CA ASP A 124 6.06 9.66 -4.61
C ASP A 124 7.29 9.96 -5.47
N LEU A 125 7.49 9.14 -6.51
CA LEU A 125 8.55 9.33 -7.48
C LEU A 125 8.42 10.71 -8.15
N GLY A 126 7.21 11.26 -8.24
CA GLY A 126 6.97 12.56 -8.86
C GLY A 126 7.11 12.51 -10.38
N THR A 127 7.20 13.68 -11.03
CA THR A 127 7.07 13.81 -12.49
C THR A 127 8.33 14.24 -13.21
N ASP A 128 9.47 14.32 -12.53
CA ASP A 128 10.75 14.61 -13.18
C ASP A 128 11.16 13.42 -14.06
N ARG A 129 10.98 13.60 -15.37
CA ARG A 129 11.22 12.55 -16.37
C ARG A 129 12.70 12.31 -16.63
N GLU A 130 13.57 13.28 -16.36
CA GLU A 130 14.99 13.21 -16.72
C GLU A 130 15.74 12.20 -15.83
N HIS A 131 15.33 12.07 -14.57
CA HIS A 131 15.94 11.17 -13.58
C HIS A 131 15.00 10.04 -13.12
N CYS A 132 13.86 9.87 -13.78
CA CYS A 132 12.81 8.95 -13.34
C CYS A 132 13.32 7.49 -13.25
N LYS A 133 14.14 7.05 -14.22
CA LYS A 133 14.63 5.66 -14.27
C LYS A 133 15.68 5.38 -13.20
N GLU A 134 16.59 6.32 -12.98
CA GLU A 134 17.62 6.25 -11.94
C GLU A 134 16.97 6.19 -10.56
N ARG A 135 15.98 7.05 -10.33
CA ARG A 135 15.21 7.07 -9.07
C ARG A 135 14.39 5.80 -8.87
N ILE A 136 13.80 5.20 -9.93
CA ILE A 136 13.16 3.88 -9.85
C ILE A 136 14.16 2.83 -9.35
N LYS A 137 15.34 2.76 -9.97
CA LYS A 137 16.38 1.78 -9.60
C LYS A 137 16.84 1.99 -8.16
N GLU A 138 17.06 3.25 -7.76
CA GLU A 138 17.47 3.59 -6.40
C GLU A 138 16.39 3.22 -5.38
N ASN A 139 15.12 3.48 -5.69
CA ASN A 139 14.00 3.17 -4.81
C ASN A 139 13.77 1.67 -4.65
N VAL A 140 13.83 0.92 -5.76
CA VAL A 140 13.77 -0.55 -5.70
C VAL A 140 14.98 -1.12 -4.95
N ARG A 141 16.18 -0.53 -5.11
CA ARG A 141 17.37 -0.92 -4.33
C ARG A 141 17.14 -0.75 -2.84
N ARG A 142 16.55 0.37 -2.41
CA ARG A 142 16.15 0.59 -1.00
C ARG A 142 15.15 -0.47 -0.53
N TYR A 143 14.11 -0.78 -1.31
CA TYR A 143 13.19 -1.86 -0.95
C TYR A 143 13.88 -3.22 -0.78
N MET A 144 14.86 -3.54 -1.63
CA MET A 144 15.65 -4.76 -1.48
C MET A 144 16.50 -4.77 -0.19
N GLU A 145 17.01 -3.63 0.26
CA GLU A 145 17.70 -3.52 1.56
C GLU A 145 16.73 -3.81 2.72
N PHE A 146 15.49 -3.35 2.64
CA PHE A 146 14.46 -3.67 3.64
C PHE A 146 14.04 -5.15 3.60
N VAL A 147 14.05 -5.78 2.43
CA VAL A 147 13.90 -7.24 2.32
C VAL A 147 15.08 -7.94 3.00
N ASP A 148 16.32 -7.47 2.83
CA ASP A 148 17.49 -8.04 3.53
C ASP A 148 17.38 -7.90 5.05
N ILE A 149 16.95 -6.74 5.53
CA ILE A 149 16.67 -6.51 6.96
C ILE A 149 15.60 -7.49 7.46
N ALA A 150 14.51 -7.69 6.72
CA ALA A 150 13.46 -8.64 7.08
C ALA A 150 13.98 -10.10 7.14
N ILE A 151 14.86 -10.48 6.20
CA ILE A 151 15.50 -11.81 6.20
C ILE A 151 16.35 -12.00 7.45
N GLU A 152 17.18 -11.01 7.79
CA GLU A 152 18.03 -11.07 8.98
C GLU A 152 17.21 -11.14 10.27
N LEU A 153 16.15 -10.34 10.36
CA LEU A 153 15.21 -10.38 11.45
C LEU A 153 14.56 -11.77 11.59
N ASN A 154 14.17 -12.42 10.49
CA ASN A 154 13.56 -13.74 10.56
C ASN A 154 14.54 -14.84 11.04
N LYS A 155 15.85 -14.68 10.87
CA LYS A 155 16.85 -15.63 11.39
C LYS A 155 16.93 -15.62 12.91
N THR A 156 16.68 -14.48 13.55
CA THR A 156 16.78 -14.34 15.01
C THR A 156 15.45 -14.68 15.71
N GLN A 157 14.38 -14.93 14.96
CA GLN A 157 13.02 -15.08 15.49
C GLN A 157 12.55 -16.53 15.53
N ARG A 158 11.99 -16.94 16.69
CA ARG A 158 11.35 -18.26 16.92
C ARG A 158 9.99 -18.37 16.22
N GLY A 159 9.97 -18.28 14.89
CA GLY A 159 8.78 -18.55 14.06
C GLY A 159 7.88 -17.35 13.74
N GLN A 160 8.28 -16.12 14.10
CA GLN A 160 7.61 -14.90 13.63
C GLN A 160 8.27 -14.38 12.34
N GLN A 161 7.44 -13.83 11.44
CA GLN A 161 7.85 -13.40 10.10
C GLN A 161 7.66 -11.89 9.97
N ALA A 162 8.77 -11.19 9.68
CA ALA A 162 8.75 -9.79 9.27
C ALA A 162 8.18 -9.65 7.86
N LEU A 163 7.44 -8.55 7.66
CA LEU A 163 6.80 -8.17 6.42
C LEU A 163 7.42 -6.86 5.92
N VAL A 164 7.39 -6.60 4.62
CA VAL A 164 7.84 -5.32 4.05
C VAL A 164 6.66 -4.62 3.39
N GLN A 165 6.45 -3.36 3.74
CA GLN A 165 5.52 -2.48 3.05
C GLN A 165 6.16 -1.99 1.75
N PHE A 166 5.43 -2.08 0.64
CA PHE A 166 5.78 -1.51 -0.64
C PHE A 166 4.80 -0.41 -0.99
N LYS A 167 5.31 0.81 -1.17
CA LYS A 167 4.53 1.97 -1.60
C LYS A 167 4.67 2.09 -3.12
N PRO A 168 3.65 1.71 -3.92
CA PRO A 168 3.83 1.61 -5.35
C PRO A 168 4.16 2.96 -6.00
N THR A 169 3.71 4.08 -5.45
CA THR A 169 4.00 5.40 -6.05
C THR A 169 5.45 5.82 -5.95
N ALA A 170 6.24 5.17 -5.09
CA ALA A 170 7.69 5.36 -5.07
C ALA A 170 8.38 4.81 -6.33
N VAL A 171 7.69 3.98 -7.12
CA VAL A 171 8.20 3.40 -8.37
C VAL A 171 7.34 3.78 -9.57
N PHE A 172 6.02 3.90 -9.37
CA PHE A 172 5.04 4.18 -10.42
C PHE A 172 4.41 5.55 -10.17
N PRO A 173 4.84 6.62 -10.88
CA PRO A 173 4.35 7.98 -10.65
C PRO A 173 2.83 8.06 -10.64
N ASN A 174 2.28 8.75 -9.63
CA ASN A 174 0.83 8.92 -9.50
C ASN A 174 0.18 9.42 -10.79
N SER A 175 0.73 10.48 -11.40
CA SER A 175 0.19 11.06 -12.64
C SER A 175 0.04 10.07 -13.80
N ILE A 176 0.95 9.11 -13.94
CA ILE A 176 0.90 8.08 -14.97
C ILE A 176 -0.14 7.04 -14.59
N MET A 177 -0.12 6.55 -13.35
CA MET A 177 -1.09 5.56 -12.86
C MET A 177 -2.53 6.06 -12.91
N GLU A 178 -2.76 7.35 -12.65
CA GLU A 178 -4.07 7.98 -12.79
C GLU A 178 -4.53 8.01 -14.24
N THR A 179 -3.63 8.37 -15.17
CA THR A 179 -3.93 8.42 -16.60
C THR A 179 -4.26 7.02 -17.12
N ASP A 180 -3.45 6.03 -16.77
CA ASP A 180 -3.64 4.64 -17.17
C ASP A 180 -4.94 4.06 -16.60
N SER A 181 -5.24 4.34 -15.33
CA SER A 181 -6.48 3.87 -14.69
C SER A 181 -7.72 4.48 -15.35
N LYS A 182 -7.71 5.80 -15.59
CA LYS A 182 -8.82 6.48 -16.28
C LYS A 182 -8.99 5.95 -17.71
N ASN A 183 -7.90 5.69 -18.42
CA ASN A 183 -7.95 5.13 -19.76
C ASN A 183 -8.52 3.70 -19.76
N ALA A 184 -8.13 2.88 -18.79
CA ALA A 184 -8.65 1.53 -18.64
C ALA A 184 -10.15 1.51 -18.31
N GLU A 185 -10.60 2.34 -17.38
CA GLU A 185 -12.01 2.48 -17.02
C GLU A 185 -12.84 2.99 -18.21
N ARG A 186 -12.37 4.00 -18.96
CA ARG A 186 -13.08 4.56 -20.12
C ARG A 186 -13.24 3.57 -21.27
N ASN A 187 -12.23 2.75 -21.52
CA ASN A 187 -12.22 1.80 -22.63
C ASN A 187 -12.64 0.38 -22.21
N ASN A 188 -13.10 0.20 -20.95
CA ASN A 188 -13.46 -1.10 -20.38
C ASN A 188 -12.37 -2.17 -20.57
N ILE A 189 -11.10 -1.78 -20.37
CA ILE A 189 -9.96 -2.70 -20.50
C ILE A 189 -10.08 -3.81 -19.46
N SER A 190 -9.88 -5.06 -19.88
CA SER A 190 -9.94 -6.21 -18.99
C SER A 190 -8.82 -6.17 -17.94
N MET A 191 -9.19 -6.38 -16.68
CA MET A 191 -8.24 -6.51 -15.58
C MET A 191 -7.34 -7.74 -15.76
N ALA A 192 -7.90 -8.89 -16.16
CA ALA A 192 -7.13 -10.12 -16.35
C ALA A 192 -6.10 -10.00 -17.49
N GLU A 193 -6.47 -9.34 -18.59
CA GLU A 193 -5.54 -9.05 -19.69
C GLU A 193 -4.41 -8.12 -19.24
N THR A 194 -4.74 -7.08 -18.47
CA THR A 194 -3.75 -6.13 -17.93
C THR A 194 -2.79 -6.83 -16.95
N VAL A 195 -3.31 -7.67 -16.06
CA VAL A 195 -2.52 -8.48 -15.12
C VAL A 195 -1.55 -9.39 -15.88
N THR A 196 -2.06 -10.11 -16.89
CA THR A 196 -1.23 -11.00 -17.73
C THR A 196 -0.16 -10.23 -18.48
N LYS A 197 -0.51 -9.06 -19.04
CA LYS A 197 0.43 -8.18 -19.73
C LYS A 197 1.55 -7.71 -18.80
N TYR A 198 1.21 -7.20 -17.62
CA TYR A 198 2.19 -6.72 -16.65
C TYR A 198 3.09 -7.85 -16.14
N ALA A 199 2.54 -9.05 -15.89
CA ALA A 199 3.34 -10.22 -15.49
C ALA A 199 4.35 -10.63 -16.58
N LYS A 200 3.98 -10.60 -17.86
CA LYS A 200 4.91 -10.83 -18.98
C LYS A 200 6.03 -9.79 -19.02
N ILE A 201 5.71 -8.52 -18.81
CA ILE A 201 6.69 -7.42 -18.80
C ILE A 201 7.66 -7.55 -17.62
N MET A 202 7.16 -7.90 -16.43
CA MET A 202 8.00 -8.22 -15.27
C MET A 202 9.02 -9.31 -15.63
N ASN A 203 8.60 -10.36 -16.36
CA ASN A 203 9.47 -11.42 -16.87
C ASN A 203 10.27 -11.07 -18.13
N GLY A 204 10.41 -9.78 -18.46
CA GLY A 204 11.32 -9.30 -19.50
C GLY A 204 10.69 -9.02 -20.86
N ALA A 205 9.39 -9.31 -21.06
CA ALA A 205 8.72 -8.97 -22.30
C ALA A 205 8.74 -7.45 -22.57
N THR A 206 8.62 -7.09 -23.84
CA THR A 206 8.43 -5.72 -24.29
C THR A 206 6.99 -5.54 -24.75
N ASP A 207 6.40 -4.40 -24.44
CA ASP A 207 5.06 -4.04 -24.90
C ASP A 207 5.03 -2.52 -25.12
N SER A 208 4.89 -2.10 -26.37
CA SER A 208 4.85 -0.68 -26.75
C SER A 208 3.54 0.02 -26.37
N SER A 209 2.49 -0.74 -26.01
CA SER A 209 1.23 -0.18 -25.51
C SER A 209 1.32 0.27 -24.05
N VAL A 210 2.37 -0.12 -23.33
CA VAL A 210 2.58 0.25 -21.93
C VAL A 210 3.57 1.40 -21.85
N ASN A 211 3.28 2.38 -20.99
CA ASN A 211 4.16 3.51 -20.77
C ASN A 211 5.58 3.03 -20.38
N PRO A 212 6.66 3.55 -21.03
CA PRO A 212 8.02 3.09 -20.78
C PRO A 212 8.48 3.21 -19.32
N ILE A 213 7.98 4.18 -18.56
CA ILE A 213 8.29 4.34 -17.13
C ILE A 213 7.66 3.20 -16.33
N VAL A 214 6.44 2.78 -16.69
CA VAL A 214 5.76 1.64 -16.08
C VAL A 214 6.49 0.35 -16.42
N VAL A 215 6.94 0.18 -17.67
CA VAL A 215 7.79 -0.95 -18.07
C VAL A 215 9.07 -1.03 -17.23
N GLU A 216 9.76 0.10 -17.02
CA GLU A 216 10.96 0.15 -16.18
C GLU A 216 10.64 -0.22 -14.73
N GLY A 217 9.55 0.33 -14.16
CA GLY A 217 9.11 0.00 -12.80
C GLY A 217 8.73 -1.48 -12.63
N LEU A 218 8.03 -2.06 -13.59
CA LEU A 218 7.66 -3.49 -13.61
C LEU A 218 8.92 -4.37 -13.63
N LYS A 219 9.86 -4.08 -14.53
CA LYS A 219 11.13 -4.82 -14.63
C LYS A 219 12.00 -4.65 -13.40
N ALA A 220 12.05 -3.45 -12.81
CA ALA A 220 12.82 -3.21 -11.60
C ALA A 220 12.23 -3.97 -10.40
N THR A 221 10.92 -3.88 -10.19
CA THR A 221 10.24 -4.52 -9.05
C THR A 221 10.20 -6.03 -9.12
N GLN A 222 10.32 -6.65 -10.30
CA GLN A 222 10.43 -8.10 -10.44
C GLN A 222 11.52 -8.70 -9.53
N LYS A 223 12.72 -8.09 -9.49
CA LYS A 223 13.84 -8.59 -8.67
C LYS A 223 13.55 -8.50 -7.17
N MET A 224 12.85 -7.45 -6.76
CA MET A 224 12.41 -7.26 -5.37
C MET A 224 11.42 -8.36 -4.96
N TYR A 225 10.37 -8.59 -5.75
CA TYR A 225 9.38 -9.62 -5.47
C TYR A 225 9.99 -11.03 -5.51
N GLU A 226 10.86 -11.31 -6.48
CA GLU A 226 11.55 -12.60 -6.58
C GLU A 226 12.41 -12.87 -5.35
N LYS A 227 13.21 -11.88 -4.91
CA LYS A 227 14.04 -12.00 -3.70
C LYS A 227 13.18 -12.22 -2.45
N ALA A 228 12.10 -11.47 -2.32
CA ALA A 228 11.18 -11.58 -1.19
C ALA A 228 10.50 -12.96 -1.15
N ALA A 229 9.97 -13.43 -2.27
CA ALA A 229 9.32 -14.74 -2.37
C ALA A 229 10.29 -15.90 -2.07
N LYS A 230 11.50 -15.89 -2.67
CA LYS A 230 12.54 -16.91 -2.40
C LYS A 230 12.98 -16.95 -0.94
N SER A 231 12.87 -15.83 -0.24
CA SER A 231 13.30 -15.70 1.15
C SER A 231 12.13 -15.76 2.14
N ASN A 232 10.94 -16.12 1.67
CA ASN A 232 9.71 -16.16 2.46
C ASN A 232 9.48 -14.84 3.23
N ILE A 233 9.56 -13.71 2.53
CA ILE A 233 9.24 -12.37 3.04
C ILE A 233 8.00 -11.87 2.32
N PRO A 234 6.87 -11.66 3.01
CA PRO A 234 5.71 -11.10 2.36
C PRO A 234 5.86 -9.59 2.13
N ILE A 235 5.42 -9.15 0.96
CA ILE A 235 5.33 -7.76 0.52
C ILE A 235 3.86 -7.32 0.59
N ILE A 236 3.63 -6.25 1.33
CA ILE A 236 2.32 -5.61 1.46
C ILE A 236 2.30 -4.37 0.60
N VAL A 237 1.55 -4.40 -0.51
CA VAL A 237 1.41 -3.25 -1.41
C VAL A 237 0.39 -2.28 -0.84
N ASP A 238 0.81 -1.05 -0.57
CA ASP A 238 -0.05 0.00 -0.01
C ASP A 238 -1.12 0.46 -1.01
N GLY A 239 -2.28 0.83 -0.45
CA GLY A 239 -3.35 1.48 -1.19
C GLY A 239 -3.11 2.98 -1.27
N GLU A 240 -3.30 3.56 -2.45
CA GLU A 240 -2.99 4.96 -2.75
C GLU A 240 -4.28 5.77 -3.01
N LEU A 241 -4.21 6.78 -3.87
CA LEU A 241 -5.37 7.56 -4.32
C LEU A 241 -6.35 6.68 -5.10
N ARG A 242 -7.65 6.94 -5.00
CA ARG A 242 -8.69 6.22 -5.77
C ARG A 242 -8.45 6.33 -7.27
N SER A 243 -7.94 7.45 -7.74
CA SER A 243 -7.65 7.70 -9.15
C SER A 243 -6.66 6.72 -9.79
N THR A 244 -5.84 6.01 -9.00
CA THR A 244 -4.82 5.05 -9.47
C THR A 244 -5.24 3.57 -9.29
N TYR A 245 -6.45 3.32 -8.78
CA TYR A 245 -6.89 1.99 -8.32
C TYR A 245 -6.73 0.88 -9.37
N PHE A 246 -7.22 1.09 -10.59
CA PHE A 246 -7.17 0.04 -11.62
C PHE A 246 -5.72 -0.41 -11.89
N SER A 247 -4.83 0.53 -12.18
CA SER A 247 -3.45 0.22 -12.55
C SER A 247 -2.67 -0.38 -11.39
N LEU A 248 -2.85 0.11 -10.16
CA LEU A 248 -2.13 -0.40 -8.99
C LEU A 248 -2.64 -1.77 -8.54
N HIS A 249 -3.95 -2.04 -8.64
CA HIS A 249 -4.48 -3.39 -8.42
C HIS A 249 -3.97 -4.36 -9.49
N ALA A 250 -3.96 -3.96 -10.77
CA ALA A 250 -3.41 -4.78 -11.85
C ALA A 250 -1.93 -5.11 -11.63
N LEU A 251 -1.13 -4.14 -11.20
CA LEU A 251 0.28 -4.34 -10.86
C LEU A 251 0.47 -5.33 -9.71
N THR A 252 -0.33 -5.16 -8.64
CA THR A 252 -0.27 -6.03 -7.47
C THR A 252 -0.69 -7.46 -7.80
N MET A 253 -1.74 -7.63 -8.61
CA MET A 253 -2.18 -8.93 -9.08
C MET A 253 -1.21 -9.55 -10.08
N ALA A 254 -0.48 -8.77 -10.88
CA ALA A 254 0.59 -9.28 -11.73
C ALA A 254 1.73 -9.88 -10.91
N ALA A 255 2.15 -9.23 -9.83
CA ALA A 255 3.10 -9.81 -8.89
C ALA A 255 2.50 -11.04 -8.17
N SER A 256 1.23 -10.99 -7.80
CA SER A 256 0.53 -12.14 -7.19
C SER A 256 0.48 -13.34 -8.14
N LEU A 257 0.21 -13.12 -9.43
CA LEU A 257 0.22 -14.16 -10.46
C LEU A 257 1.59 -14.85 -10.55
N LEU A 258 2.68 -14.09 -10.42
CA LEU A 258 4.03 -14.63 -10.51
C LEU A 258 4.49 -15.35 -9.24
N TYR A 259 4.05 -14.91 -8.06
CA TYR A 259 4.65 -15.34 -6.79
C TYR A 259 3.68 -16.03 -5.82
N ASN A 260 2.37 -15.79 -5.89
CA ASN A 260 1.37 -16.40 -5.00
C ASN A 260 0.78 -17.69 -5.59
N SER A 261 1.58 -18.76 -5.64
CA SER A 261 1.13 -20.05 -6.17
C SER A 261 -0.07 -20.63 -5.40
N PRO A 262 -1.12 -21.14 -6.10
CA PRO A 262 -2.25 -21.82 -5.47
C PRO A 262 -1.85 -23.13 -4.77
N LYS A 263 -0.70 -23.71 -5.12
CA LYS A 263 -0.17 -24.94 -4.52
C LYS A 263 0.65 -24.69 -3.25
N SER A 264 0.96 -23.43 -2.93
CA SER A 264 1.68 -23.07 -1.71
C SER A 264 0.69 -22.70 -0.60
N ASP A 265 1.04 -23.07 0.64
CA ASP A 265 0.33 -22.59 1.83
C ASP A 265 0.70 -21.13 2.19
N HIS A 266 1.73 -20.58 1.53
CA HIS A 266 2.18 -19.21 1.74
C HIS A 266 1.66 -18.26 0.67
N THR A 267 1.30 -17.05 1.10
CA THR A 267 0.96 -15.92 0.24
C THR A 267 1.99 -14.83 0.49
N TYR A 268 2.61 -14.31 -0.58
CA TYR A 268 3.76 -13.40 -0.50
C TYR A 268 3.39 -11.97 -0.88
N VAL A 269 2.50 -11.78 -1.84
CA VAL A 269 2.06 -10.45 -2.27
C VAL A 269 0.65 -10.19 -1.77
N TYR A 270 0.46 -9.08 -1.06
CA TYR A 270 -0.87 -8.66 -0.58
C TYR A 270 -1.23 -7.30 -1.14
N GLY A 271 -2.41 -7.18 -1.72
CA GLY A 271 -3.00 -5.90 -2.12
C GLY A 271 -3.83 -5.27 -1.01
N THR A 272 -3.77 -3.95 -0.89
CA THR A 272 -4.53 -3.20 0.10
C THR A 272 -5.88 -2.74 -0.47
N PHE A 273 -6.97 -3.09 0.19
CA PHE A 273 -8.33 -2.66 -0.11
C PHE A 273 -8.79 -1.61 0.91
N GLN A 274 -9.09 -0.39 0.46
CA GLN A 274 -9.42 0.72 1.36
C GLN A 274 -10.94 0.89 1.52
N CYS A 275 -11.50 0.37 2.62
CA CYS A 275 -12.94 0.27 2.87
C CYS A 275 -13.71 1.60 3.03
N TYR A 276 -13.04 2.76 3.05
CA TYR A 276 -13.71 4.06 2.91
C TYR A 276 -14.22 4.36 1.50
N LEU A 277 -13.76 3.62 0.48
CA LEU A 277 -14.22 3.77 -0.90
C LEU A 277 -15.48 2.94 -1.12
N LYS A 278 -16.45 3.54 -1.80
CA LYS A 278 -17.69 2.85 -2.19
C LYS A 278 -17.44 1.71 -3.20
N ASP A 279 -16.37 1.82 -3.98
CA ASP A 279 -16.02 0.84 -5.03
C ASP A 279 -15.25 -0.37 -4.49
N THR A 280 -14.83 -0.39 -3.21
CA THR A 280 -14.00 -1.48 -2.68
C THR A 280 -14.62 -2.87 -2.83
N PRO A 281 -15.93 -3.10 -2.56
CA PRO A 281 -16.54 -4.40 -2.79
C PRO A 281 -16.41 -4.84 -4.25
N LYS A 282 -16.71 -3.95 -5.20
CA LYS A 282 -16.58 -4.22 -6.65
C LYS A 282 -15.16 -4.61 -7.04
N TYR A 283 -14.15 -3.89 -6.55
CA TYR A 283 -12.75 -4.19 -6.85
C TYR A 283 -12.28 -5.48 -6.18
N PHE A 284 -12.78 -5.80 -4.99
CA PHE A 284 -12.47 -7.07 -4.33
C PHE A 284 -13.06 -8.26 -5.10
N ASP A 285 -14.33 -8.19 -5.49
CA ASP A 285 -14.98 -9.23 -6.30
C ASP A 285 -14.23 -9.42 -7.64
N LEU A 286 -13.90 -8.32 -8.33
CA LEU A 286 -13.09 -8.35 -9.54
C LEU A 286 -11.71 -9.01 -9.31
N SER A 287 -11.05 -8.71 -8.19
CA SER A 287 -9.77 -9.33 -7.84
C SER A 287 -9.90 -10.83 -7.57
N VAL A 288 -11.02 -11.26 -6.96
CA VAL A 288 -11.32 -12.68 -6.75
C VAL A 288 -11.53 -13.38 -8.10
N ASP A 289 -12.35 -12.80 -8.99
CA ASP A 289 -12.61 -13.34 -10.32
C ASP A 289 -11.33 -13.50 -11.14
N VAL A 290 -10.49 -12.47 -11.18
CA VAL A 290 -9.19 -12.49 -11.88
C VAL A 290 -8.24 -13.52 -11.25
N SER A 291 -8.26 -13.68 -9.92
CA SER A 291 -7.43 -14.68 -9.24
C SER A 291 -7.84 -16.11 -9.56
N ASN A 292 -9.14 -16.36 -9.73
CA ASN A 292 -9.68 -17.64 -10.15
C ASN A 292 -9.39 -17.91 -11.64
N GLU A 293 -9.58 -16.91 -12.51
CA GLU A 293 -9.33 -16.99 -13.94
C GLU A 293 -7.85 -17.29 -14.25
N LEU A 294 -6.94 -16.56 -13.60
CA LEU A 294 -5.49 -16.67 -13.84
C LEU A 294 -4.79 -17.64 -12.86
N ASN A 295 -5.55 -18.28 -11.98
CA ASN A 295 -5.12 -19.34 -11.06
C ASN A 295 -3.94 -18.95 -10.13
N PHE A 296 -4.14 -17.94 -9.29
CA PHE A 296 -3.21 -17.54 -8.24
C PHE A 296 -3.92 -17.25 -6.90
N ARG A 297 -3.19 -17.27 -5.77
CA ARG A 297 -3.77 -16.91 -4.46
C ARG A 297 -3.84 -15.40 -4.31
N LEU A 298 -5.05 -14.88 -4.09
CA LEU A 298 -5.24 -13.46 -3.76
C LEU A 298 -4.82 -13.18 -2.31
N GLY A 299 -3.79 -12.36 -2.12
CA GLY A 299 -3.47 -11.77 -0.83
C GLY A 299 -4.19 -10.43 -0.65
N ALA A 300 -4.95 -10.28 0.43
CA ALA A 300 -5.73 -9.08 0.71
C ALA A 300 -5.42 -8.50 2.11
N LYS A 301 -5.22 -7.18 2.17
CA LYS A 301 -5.14 -6.38 3.39
C LYS A 301 -6.27 -5.37 3.38
N PHE A 302 -7.19 -5.45 4.33
CA PHE A 302 -8.27 -4.47 4.46
C PHE A 302 -7.85 -3.34 5.41
N VAL A 303 -8.07 -2.11 4.99
CA VAL A 303 -7.82 -0.91 5.80
C VAL A 303 -8.99 0.05 5.68
N ARG A 304 -9.11 1.01 6.60
CA ARG A 304 -10.04 2.11 6.42
C ARG A 304 -9.63 2.98 5.22
N GLY A 305 -8.38 3.45 5.19
CA GLY A 305 -7.83 4.32 4.14
C GLY A 305 -7.22 5.61 4.70
N ALA A 306 -6.16 6.13 4.06
CA ALA A 306 -5.38 7.28 4.55
C ALA A 306 -5.68 8.61 3.81
N TYR A 307 -6.33 8.55 2.64
CA TYR A 307 -6.46 9.71 1.73
C TYR A 307 -7.85 10.39 1.78
N MET A 308 -8.68 10.08 2.78
CA MET A 308 -10.07 10.58 2.94
C MET A 308 -10.23 12.09 2.69
N GLU A 309 -9.37 12.92 3.27
CA GLU A 309 -9.47 14.38 3.10
C GLU A 309 -9.09 14.83 1.69
N VAL A 310 -8.05 14.23 1.12
CA VAL A 310 -7.58 14.54 -0.23
C VAL A 310 -8.66 14.17 -1.24
N GLU A 311 -9.22 12.97 -1.13
CA GLU A 311 -10.32 12.50 -1.99
C GLU A 311 -11.55 13.41 -1.92
N ARG A 312 -11.94 13.85 -0.70
CA ARG A 312 -13.06 14.80 -0.56
C ARG A 312 -12.79 16.13 -1.25
N ARG A 313 -11.54 16.63 -1.20
CA ARG A 313 -11.16 17.87 -1.89
C ARG A 313 -11.15 17.69 -3.41
N LEU A 314 -10.63 16.57 -3.91
CA LEU A 314 -10.62 16.24 -5.33
C LEU A 314 -12.05 16.11 -5.88
N ALA A 315 -12.91 15.36 -5.20
CA ALA A 315 -14.32 15.20 -5.57
C ALA A 315 -15.06 16.54 -5.64
N LYS A 316 -14.83 17.45 -4.68
CA LYS A 316 -15.41 18.82 -4.74
C LYS A 316 -14.95 19.59 -5.97
N LYS A 317 -13.66 19.51 -6.33
CA LYS A 317 -13.13 20.17 -7.53
C LYS A 317 -13.76 19.62 -8.81
N GLU A 318 -13.90 18.30 -8.92
CA GLU A 318 -14.53 17.66 -10.08
C GLU A 318 -16.00 18.05 -10.23
N VAL A 319 -16.78 18.03 -9.14
CA VAL A 319 -18.20 18.45 -9.16
C VAL A 319 -18.36 19.89 -9.64
N ILE A 320 -17.51 20.80 -9.15
CA ILE A 320 -17.51 22.21 -9.60
C ILE A 320 -17.22 22.32 -11.10
N SER A 321 -16.25 21.54 -11.60
CA SER A 321 -15.91 21.51 -13.04
C SER A 321 -17.06 21.00 -13.91
N VAL A 322 -17.75 19.95 -13.49
CA VAL A 322 -18.92 19.40 -14.21
C VAL A 322 -20.06 20.41 -14.25
N ILE A 323 -20.37 21.07 -13.12
CA ILE A 323 -21.41 22.11 -13.07
C ILE A 323 -21.07 23.26 -14.00
N ARG A 324 -19.81 23.71 -14.03
CA ARG A 324 -19.36 24.77 -14.96
C ARG A 324 -19.50 24.33 -16.42
N ALA A 325 -19.14 23.10 -16.75
CA ALA A 325 -19.30 22.57 -18.10
C ALA A 325 -20.77 22.54 -18.53
N LEU A 326 -21.67 22.09 -17.65
CA LEU A 326 -23.11 22.08 -17.90
C LEU A 326 -23.69 23.48 -18.08
N HIS A 327 -23.26 24.47 -17.28
CA HIS A 327 -23.66 25.87 -17.47
C HIS A 327 -23.20 26.44 -18.82
N ILE A 328 -21.95 26.18 -19.23
CA ILE A 328 -21.44 26.61 -20.53
C ILE A 328 -22.26 25.98 -21.67
N PHE A 329 -22.58 24.69 -21.54
CA PHE A 329 -23.40 23.97 -22.52
C PHE A 329 -24.83 24.52 -22.60
N SER A 330 -25.44 24.81 -21.45
CA SER A 330 -26.76 25.45 -21.37
C SER A 330 -26.78 26.82 -22.03
N SER A 331 -25.74 27.65 -21.81
CA SER A 331 -25.64 28.97 -22.43
C SER A 331 -25.41 28.89 -23.95
N LEU A 332 -24.61 27.93 -24.41
CA LEU A 332 -24.39 27.70 -25.84
C LEU A 332 -25.67 27.24 -26.56
N VAL A 333 -26.44 26.34 -25.95
CA VAL A 333 -27.74 25.89 -26.48
C VAL A 333 -28.75 27.03 -26.51
N ALA A 334 -28.74 27.93 -25.53
CA ALA A 334 -29.60 29.12 -25.53
C ALA A 334 -29.24 30.11 -26.65
N LEU A 335 -27.96 30.23 -27.00
CA LEU A 335 -27.46 31.10 -28.09
C LEU A 335 -27.71 30.53 -29.50
N THR A 336 -27.84 29.22 -29.65
CA THR A 336 -28.14 28.59 -30.95
C THR A 336 -29.63 28.48 -31.25
N LEU A 337 -30.49 28.69 -30.24
CA LEU A 337 -31.95 28.69 -30.36
C LEU A 337 -32.57 30.10 -30.46
N SER A 338 -31.73 31.14 -30.45
CA SER A 338 -32.10 32.56 -30.61
C SER A 338 -31.69 33.09 -31.99
#